data_AF-A0A0H2MV84-F1
#
_entry.id   AF-A0A0H2MV84-F1
#
_cell.length_a   1.000
_cell.length_b   1.000
_cell.length_c   1.000
_cell.angle_alpha   90.00
_cell.angle_beta   90.00
_cell.angle_gamma   90.00
#
_symmetry.space_group_name_H-M   'P 1'
#
loop_
_entity.id
_entity.type
_entity.pdbx_description
1 polymer ?
#
loop_
_entity_poly.entity_id
_entity_poly.type
_entity_poly.pdbx_seq_one_letter_code
_entity_poly.pdbx_strand_id
1 'polypeptide(L)'
;MDVKNIKTHQVVDSNNTPFIGTQLPAESFVAFDAYKLKDTEVVWFNKELLSNYNVSGSDEEIVSELINNFSYVSKGYAERKRIHIHDKKQFFADQYGSKHEVCNGGSARCGLNGKFQIKGIGRNPLVAQNMSDSHSHGKLFIDEAISEAIWGEICNKHLPHGAVRTLAIIKTNTKQDFGYVENAPKKHCALAIREVSVRPAHFERCTFFWPEENYSFLRDNDANRVRKAVPYLSKFLLAEATDALLGDVLNHLIDRLACQIAASRVKGIPHGSLTSSNISIDGRFLDFGTITAVPDFGNYVLANGVGAVWDDHELIESWLVNFVNTLNHYSEGELSKGRIREYPSEFTKLLDEYENKFLLIELGIKDHSDSNLHQASLLKERLKSDERRAVTRFNDQEFRQNILIEAKKLGFDVNYIGFPLRQAKYSSFTMLQGHLNTKYDYRSVGQLINSYLT
;
A
#
# COMPACT_ATOMS: atom_id res chain seq x y z
N MET A 1 11.09 -4.39 29.64
CA MET A 1 11.96 -3.89 28.56
C MET A 1 12.03 -5.00 27.52
N ASP A 2 11.36 -4.85 26.38
CA ASP A 2 11.20 -5.97 25.43
C ASP A 2 11.37 -5.52 23.96
N VAL A 3 12.58 -5.03 23.64
CA VAL A 3 13.02 -4.76 22.26
C VAL A 3 13.06 -6.01 21.37
N LYS A 4 12.74 -7.20 21.90
CA LYS A 4 12.64 -8.46 21.13
C LYS A 4 11.64 -8.38 19.98
N ASN A 5 10.67 -7.47 20.02
CA ASN A 5 9.60 -7.39 19.03
C ASN A 5 9.99 -6.77 17.68
N ILE A 6 11.18 -6.16 17.54
CA ILE A 6 11.70 -5.65 16.25
C ILE A 6 13.00 -6.36 15.82
N LYS A 7 13.23 -7.58 16.32
CA LYS A 7 14.44 -8.34 16.06
C LYS A 7 14.45 -8.96 14.66
N THR A 8 15.62 -8.95 14.03
CA THR A 8 15.91 -9.75 12.83
C THR A 8 16.91 -10.86 13.13
N HIS A 9 16.86 -11.91 12.32
CA HIS A 9 17.55 -13.18 12.52
C HIS A 9 18.61 -13.41 11.44
N GLN A 10 19.64 -14.20 11.77
CA GLN A 10 20.71 -14.55 10.82
C GLN A 10 20.19 -15.39 9.65
N VAL A 11 19.33 -16.36 9.96
CA VAL A 11 18.62 -17.23 9.02
C VAL A 11 17.14 -17.06 9.28
N VAL A 12 16.35 -16.88 8.23
CA VAL A 12 14.90 -16.71 8.33
C VAL A 12 14.21 -18.06 8.17
N ASP A 13 13.20 -18.30 9.00
CA ASP A 13 12.36 -19.50 8.96
C ASP A 13 10.95 -19.20 9.52
N SER A 14 10.06 -20.19 9.50
CA SER A 14 8.70 -20.06 10.02
C SER A 14 8.61 -19.87 11.54
N ASN A 15 9.64 -20.21 12.30
CA ASN A 15 9.65 -20.04 13.75
C ASN A 15 9.97 -18.59 14.15
N ASN A 16 10.79 -17.92 13.36
CA ASN A 16 11.29 -16.58 13.66
C ASN A 16 10.68 -15.47 12.79
N THR A 17 10.01 -15.83 11.71
CA THR A 17 9.30 -14.91 10.82
C THR A 17 7.82 -15.31 10.79
N PRO A 18 7.00 -14.80 11.74
CA PRO A 18 5.67 -15.34 12.04
C PRO A 18 4.70 -15.38 10.87
N PHE A 19 4.90 -14.56 9.83
CA PHE A 19 4.05 -14.47 8.65
C PHE A 19 4.05 -15.77 7.81
N ILE A 20 5.12 -16.57 7.91
CA ILE A 20 5.34 -17.79 7.13
C ILE A 20 4.68 -18.98 7.82
N GLY A 21 3.82 -19.69 7.10
CA GLY A 21 3.04 -20.82 7.62
C GLY A 21 1.83 -20.39 8.47
N THR A 22 1.64 -19.09 8.73
CA THR A 22 0.45 -18.57 9.43
C THR A 22 -0.47 -17.78 8.49
N GLN A 23 0.09 -16.88 7.68
CA GLN A 23 -0.67 -16.01 6.77
C GLN A 23 -0.47 -16.39 5.30
N LEU A 24 0.70 -16.94 4.96
CA LEU A 24 1.00 -17.49 3.64
C LEU A 24 1.89 -18.73 3.78
N PRO A 25 1.85 -19.67 2.81
CA PRO A 25 2.71 -20.84 2.82
C PRO A 25 4.18 -20.47 2.54
N ALA A 26 5.11 -21.35 2.89
CA ALA A 26 6.55 -21.14 2.64
C ALA A 26 6.87 -20.91 1.16
N GLU A 27 6.11 -21.52 0.25
CA GLU A 27 6.25 -21.35 -1.21
C GLU A 27 5.96 -19.93 -1.69
N SER A 28 5.25 -19.12 -0.89
CA SER A 28 5.06 -17.71 -1.19
C SER A 28 6.29 -16.88 -0.87
N PHE A 29 7.43 -17.47 -0.50
CA PHE A 29 8.64 -16.74 -0.14
C PHE A 29 9.87 -17.32 -0.82
N VAL A 30 10.83 -16.45 -1.15
CA VAL A 30 12.16 -16.84 -1.61
C VAL A 30 13.21 -16.15 -0.75
N ALA A 31 14.14 -16.93 -0.19
CA ALA A 31 15.20 -16.39 0.65
C ALA A 31 16.31 -15.75 -0.21
N PHE A 32 16.90 -14.67 0.30
CA PHE A 32 18.09 -14.07 -0.27
C PHE A 32 18.98 -13.48 0.82
N ASP A 33 20.27 -13.38 0.53
CA ASP A 33 21.25 -12.79 1.44
C ASP A 33 21.26 -11.26 1.33
N ALA A 34 21.30 -10.59 2.49
CA ALA A 34 21.55 -9.17 2.63
C ALA A 34 22.71 -8.92 3.60
N TYR A 35 23.37 -7.79 3.44
CA TYR A 35 24.61 -7.45 4.11
C TYR A 35 24.47 -6.12 4.81
N LYS A 36 25.07 -6.01 5.99
CA LYS A 36 24.99 -4.79 6.79
C LYS A 36 25.63 -3.61 6.06
N LEU A 37 24.88 -2.53 5.90
CA LEU A 37 25.34 -1.27 5.33
C LEU A 37 25.99 -0.40 6.41
N LYS A 38 27.10 0.24 6.06
CA LYS A 38 27.82 1.19 6.92
C LYS A 38 27.16 2.57 6.92
N ASP A 39 27.40 3.34 7.97
CA ASP A 39 27.10 4.78 8.04
C ASP A 39 25.63 5.11 7.69
N THR A 40 24.71 4.27 8.16
CA THR A 40 23.27 4.50 8.05
C THR A 40 22.77 5.37 9.20
N GLU A 41 21.68 6.10 8.96
CA GLU A 41 21.13 7.07 9.92
C GLU A 41 19.62 6.85 10.05
N VAL A 42 19.10 6.64 11.26
CA VAL A 42 17.65 6.68 11.50
C VAL A 42 17.22 8.13 11.44
N VAL A 43 16.38 8.48 10.47
CA VAL A 43 15.87 9.86 10.29
C VAL A 43 14.43 10.01 10.76
N TRP A 44 13.74 8.92 11.09
CA TRP A 44 12.41 8.96 11.71
C TRP A 44 12.02 7.58 12.24
N PHE A 45 11.23 7.54 13.30
CA PHE A 45 10.51 6.35 13.73
C PHE A 45 9.17 6.70 14.39
N ASN A 46 8.23 5.77 14.28
CA ASN A 46 6.87 5.92 14.79
C ASN A 46 6.77 5.40 16.23
N LYS A 47 6.75 6.31 17.20
CA LYS A 47 6.66 5.96 18.63
C LYS A 47 5.35 5.26 18.99
N GLU A 48 4.24 5.69 18.40
CA GLU A 48 2.93 5.06 18.62
C GLU A 48 2.92 3.63 18.10
N LEU A 49 3.40 3.41 16.87
CA LEU A 49 3.46 2.06 16.30
C LEU A 49 4.42 1.17 17.08
N LEU A 50 5.60 1.65 17.46
CA LEU A 50 6.51 0.90 18.33
C LEU A 50 5.82 0.46 19.63
N SER A 51 5.07 1.36 20.27
CA SER A 51 4.28 1.04 21.46
C SER A 51 3.23 -0.04 21.18
N ASN A 52 2.54 0.00 20.05
CA ASN A 52 1.57 -1.04 19.64
C ASN A 52 2.23 -2.42 19.47
N TYR A 53 3.52 -2.45 19.11
CA TYR A 53 4.32 -3.68 19.06
C TYR A 53 5.04 -3.99 20.39
N ASN A 54 4.67 -3.32 21.49
CA ASN A 54 5.29 -3.46 22.82
C ASN A 54 6.80 -3.19 22.82
N VAL A 55 7.27 -2.30 21.95
CA VAL A 55 8.65 -1.81 21.92
C VAL A 55 8.72 -0.52 22.72
N SER A 56 9.55 -0.51 23.74
CA SER A 56 9.81 0.63 24.62
C SER A 56 11.30 0.75 24.90
N GLY A 57 11.77 1.97 25.09
CA GLY A 57 13.18 2.31 25.32
C GLY A 57 13.40 3.81 25.13
N SER A 58 14.62 4.28 25.42
CA SER A 58 15.03 5.64 25.03
C SER A 58 15.13 5.76 23.50
N ASP A 59 15.12 6.99 22.99
CA ASP A 59 15.26 7.23 21.55
C ASP A 59 16.60 6.67 21.04
N GLU A 60 17.68 6.76 21.83
CA GLU A 60 18.99 6.21 21.50
C GLU A 60 18.98 4.67 21.42
N GLU A 61 18.31 4.01 22.37
CA GLU A 61 18.18 2.55 22.39
C GLU A 61 17.40 2.06 21.16
N ILE A 62 16.27 2.72 20.86
CA ILE A 62 15.44 2.40 19.70
C ILE A 62 16.23 2.60 18.40
N VAL A 63 16.95 3.71 18.27
CA VAL A 63 17.79 4.00 17.09
C VAL A 63 18.86 2.91 16.91
N SER A 64 19.54 2.53 17.99
CA SER A 64 20.55 1.47 17.96
C SER A 64 19.95 0.14 17.48
N GLU A 65 18.80 -0.26 18.02
CA GLU A 65 18.10 -1.49 17.63
C GLU A 65 17.62 -1.45 16.17
N LEU A 66 17.06 -0.32 15.70
CA LEU A 66 16.65 -0.17 14.31
C LEU A 66 17.82 -0.31 13.35
N ILE A 67 18.97 0.33 13.65
CA ILE A 67 20.18 0.19 12.85
C ILE A 67 20.65 -1.26 12.87
N ASN A 68 20.77 -1.87 14.05
CA ASN A 68 21.25 -3.25 14.27
C ASN A 68 20.42 -4.31 13.56
N ASN A 69 19.10 -4.11 13.47
CA ASN A 69 18.21 -5.08 12.88
C ASN A 69 17.93 -4.84 11.40
N PHE A 70 17.89 -3.57 10.93
CA PHE A 70 17.35 -3.26 9.60
C PHE A 70 18.28 -2.51 8.65
N SER A 71 19.51 -2.16 9.03
CA SER A 71 20.48 -1.57 8.09
C SER A 71 21.15 -2.63 7.20
N TYR A 72 20.36 -3.48 6.54
CA TYR A 72 20.84 -4.54 5.64
C TYR A 72 20.39 -4.27 4.21
N VAL A 73 21.24 -4.59 3.24
CA VAL A 73 20.94 -4.42 1.81
C VAL A 73 21.44 -5.59 0.98
N SER A 74 20.78 -5.87 -0.14
CA SER A 74 21.17 -6.97 -1.02
C SER A 74 22.50 -6.71 -1.75
N LYS A 75 23.06 -7.78 -2.32
CA LYS A 75 24.29 -7.70 -3.12
C LYS A 75 24.11 -6.71 -4.27
N GLY A 76 25.09 -5.82 -4.45
CA GLY A 76 25.09 -4.82 -5.53
C GLY A 76 24.40 -3.50 -5.19
N TYR A 77 23.82 -3.36 -3.99
CA TYR A 77 23.18 -2.11 -3.56
C TYR A 77 24.14 -0.90 -3.52
N ALA A 78 25.33 -1.12 -2.96
CA ALA A 78 26.38 -0.13 -2.77
C ALA A 78 27.77 -0.73 -3.06
N GLU A 79 28.77 0.14 -3.20
CA GLU A 79 30.16 -0.29 -3.32
C GLU A 79 30.60 -1.12 -2.11
N ARG A 80 31.43 -2.16 -2.34
CA ARG A 80 31.90 -3.10 -1.31
C ARG A 80 32.47 -2.41 -0.06
N LYS A 81 33.15 -1.27 -0.22
CA LYS A 81 33.74 -0.51 0.90
C LYS A 81 32.70 -0.02 1.92
N ARG A 82 31.45 0.17 1.49
CA ARG A 82 30.30 0.64 2.27
C ARG A 82 29.51 -0.49 2.92
N ILE A 83 29.89 -1.74 2.71
CA ILE A 83 29.19 -2.93 3.20
C ILE A 83 30.09 -3.69 4.16
N HIS A 84 29.56 -4.14 5.30
CA HIS A 84 30.22 -5.13 6.13
C HIS A 84 29.96 -6.52 5.54
N ILE A 85 30.83 -6.95 4.62
CA ILE A 85 30.63 -8.19 3.84
C ILE A 85 30.54 -9.48 4.67
N HIS A 86 31.00 -9.46 5.92
CA HIS A 86 30.96 -10.58 6.85
C HIS A 86 29.76 -10.54 7.82
N ASP A 87 29.05 -9.41 7.88
CA ASP A 87 27.80 -9.27 8.64
C ASP A 87 26.63 -9.43 7.67
N LYS A 88 26.12 -10.67 7.61
CA LYS A 88 25.14 -11.14 6.64
C LYS A 88 23.91 -11.67 7.36
N LYS A 89 22.72 -11.34 6.88
CA LYS A 89 21.46 -11.96 7.30
C LYS A 89 20.69 -12.42 6.07
N GLN A 90 19.83 -13.42 6.24
CA GLN A 90 18.85 -13.78 5.23
C GLN A 90 17.57 -12.97 5.39
N PHE A 91 16.91 -12.70 4.28
CA PHE A 91 15.59 -12.09 4.21
C PHE A 91 14.74 -12.87 3.23
N PHE A 92 13.42 -12.84 3.41
CA PHE A 92 12.47 -13.39 2.45
C PHE A 92 11.91 -12.29 1.55
N ALA A 93 11.83 -12.55 0.25
CA ALA A 93 10.99 -11.79 -0.66
C ALA A 93 9.68 -12.55 -0.84
N ASP A 94 8.55 -11.90 -0.62
CA ASP A 94 7.21 -12.45 -0.86
C ASP A 94 6.86 -12.45 -2.35
N GLN A 95 6.43 -13.61 -2.82
CA GLN A 95 6.02 -13.89 -4.20
C GLN A 95 4.52 -13.65 -4.35
N TYR A 96 4.16 -12.91 -5.40
CA TYR A 96 2.77 -12.69 -5.78
C TYR A 96 2.63 -12.47 -7.28
N GLY A 97 1.40 -12.67 -7.76
CA GLY A 97 1.02 -12.58 -9.15
C GLY A 97 0.92 -11.16 -9.68
N SER A 98 0.85 -11.08 -11.01
CA SER A 98 0.47 -9.89 -11.76
C SER A 98 -0.04 -10.33 -13.12
N LYS A 99 -1.09 -9.68 -13.61
CA LYS A 99 -1.63 -9.90 -14.95
C LYS A 99 -0.92 -9.11 -16.06
N HIS A 100 0.00 -8.22 -15.69
CA HIS A 100 0.66 -7.34 -16.66
C HIS A 100 1.85 -8.04 -17.31
N GLU A 101 2.02 -7.85 -18.62
CA GLU A 101 3.09 -8.46 -19.42
C GLU A 101 4.51 -8.07 -18.96
N VAL A 102 4.62 -6.91 -18.32
CA VAL A 102 5.86 -6.42 -17.69
C VAL A 102 5.64 -6.37 -16.19
N CYS A 103 6.13 -7.39 -15.49
CA CYS A 103 5.97 -7.49 -14.05
C CYS A 103 7.13 -8.21 -13.34
N ASN A 104 7.36 -7.80 -12.10
CA ASN A 104 8.20 -8.52 -11.15
C ASN A 104 7.45 -9.73 -10.56
N GLY A 105 8.18 -10.72 -10.04
CA GLY A 105 7.62 -11.94 -9.44
C GLY A 105 7.02 -11.75 -8.03
N GLY A 106 6.81 -10.50 -7.62
CA GLY A 106 6.40 -10.14 -6.27
C GLY A 106 7.15 -8.92 -5.75
N SER A 107 7.50 -8.93 -4.46
CA SER A 107 8.15 -7.82 -3.76
C SER A 107 9.65 -7.72 -4.14
N ALA A 108 9.95 -7.29 -5.36
CA ALA A 108 11.30 -7.26 -5.95
C ALA A 108 12.33 -6.34 -5.28
N ARG A 109 11.88 -5.46 -4.38
CA ARG A 109 12.74 -4.52 -3.63
C ARG A 109 12.49 -4.53 -2.13
N CYS A 110 11.91 -5.61 -1.63
CA CYS A 110 11.63 -5.75 -0.22
C CYS A 110 12.26 -7.01 0.39
N GLY A 111 12.48 -6.98 1.70
CA GLY A 111 12.99 -8.11 2.46
C GLY A 111 12.31 -8.22 3.82
N LEU A 112 11.67 -9.35 4.08
CA LEU A 112 11.02 -9.71 5.33
C LEU A 112 11.99 -10.49 6.23
N ASN A 113 12.10 -10.08 7.49
CA ASN A 113 12.78 -10.83 8.55
C ASN A 113 12.16 -10.44 9.89
N GLY A 114 11.72 -11.43 10.68
CA GLY A 114 10.96 -11.15 11.90
C GLY A 114 9.54 -10.68 11.58
N LYS A 115 9.10 -9.59 12.21
CA LYS A 115 7.73 -9.04 12.08
C LYS A 115 7.60 -7.95 11.01
N PHE A 116 8.70 -7.45 10.45
CA PHE A 116 8.70 -6.27 9.59
C PHE A 116 9.38 -6.52 8.25
N GLN A 117 8.95 -5.77 7.25
CA GLN A 117 9.52 -5.75 5.91
C GLN A 117 10.36 -4.48 5.72
N ILE A 118 11.55 -4.64 5.13
CA ILE A 118 12.38 -3.53 4.64
C ILE A 118 12.00 -3.28 3.19
N LYS A 119 11.49 -2.09 2.84
CA LYS A 119 11.34 -1.63 1.45
C LYS A 119 12.54 -0.78 1.04
N GLY A 120 13.05 -1.02 -0.17
CA GLY A 120 14.28 -0.37 -0.67
C GLY A 120 15.55 -1.12 -0.28
N ILE A 121 15.46 -2.40 0.10
CA ILE A 121 16.58 -3.25 0.52
C ILE A 121 17.58 -3.53 -0.61
N GLY A 122 17.20 -3.29 -1.86
CA GLY A 122 17.95 -3.65 -3.05
C GLY A 122 17.26 -4.72 -3.89
N ARG A 123 17.90 -5.06 -5.02
CA ARG A 123 17.44 -6.12 -5.93
C ARG A 123 17.42 -7.46 -5.23
N ASN A 124 16.37 -8.24 -5.43
CA ASN A 124 16.25 -9.60 -4.91
C ASN A 124 15.83 -10.57 -6.04
N PRO A 125 15.64 -11.87 -5.75
CA PRO A 125 15.31 -12.87 -6.77
C PRO A 125 14.04 -12.61 -7.59
N LEU A 126 13.17 -11.69 -7.15
CA LEU A 126 11.88 -11.39 -7.79
C LEU A 126 11.95 -10.24 -8.80
N VAL A 127 13.13 -9.66 -9.01
CA VAL A 127 13.34 -8.68 -10.08
C VAL A 127 13.27 -9.40 -11.43
N ALA A 128 12.38 -8.97 -12.32
CA ALA A 128 12.31 -9.54 -13.66
C ALA A 128 13.29 -8.87 -14.61
N GLN A 129 13.80 -9.64 -15.58
CA GLN A 129 14.76 -9.17 -16.58
C GLN A 129 14.15 -8.16 -17.56
N ASN A 130 12.83 -8.19 -17.76
CA ASN A 130 12.10 -7.31 -18.67
C ASN A 130 11.60 -6.01 -18.02
N MET A 131 11.99 -5.71 -16.77
CA MET A 131 11.64 -4.45 -16.11
C MET A 131 12.58 -3.32 -16.50
N SER A 132 12.04 -2.10 -16.61
CA SER A 132 12.86 -0.89 -16.74
C SER A 132 13.79 -0.70 -15.54
N ASP A 133 14.90 0.02 -15.74
CA ASP A 133 15.86 0.32 -14.68
C ASP A 133 15.23 0.99 -13.45
N SER A 134 14.28 1.90 -13.68
CA SER A 134 13.50 2.57 -12.63
C SER A 134 12.71 1.61 -11.73
N HIS A 135 12.35 0.43 -12.24
CA HIS A 135 11.62 -0.60 -11.51
C HIS A 135 12.50 -1.80 -11.13
N SER A 136 13.78 -1.79 -11.50
CA SER A 136 14.71 -2.90 -11.30
C SER A 136 15.94 -2.53 -10.46
N HIS A 137 16.19 -1.26 -10.12
CA HIS A 137 17.37 -0.89 -9.31
C HIS A 137 17.26 -1.28 -7.82
N GLY A 138 16.05 -1.57 -7.33
CA GLY A 138 15.81 -2.12 -5.99
C GLY A 138 15.94 -1.14 -4.81
N LYS A 139 16.21 0.15 -5.07
CA LYS A 139 16.34 1.19 -4.03
C LYS A 139 14.99 1.91 -3.85
N LEU A 140 14.87 2.61 -2.73
CA LEU A 140 13.76 3.51 -2.43
C LEU A 140 14.35 4.90 -2.20
N PHE A 141 13.79 5.93 -2.82
CA PHE A 141 14.22 7.30 -2.54
C PHE A 141 13.67 7.76 -1.19
N ILE A 142 14.40 8.65 -0.52
CA ILE A 142 14.02 9.10 0.82
C ILE A 142 12.71 9.90 0.84
N ASP A 143 12.40 10.64 -0.23
CA ASP A 143 11.12 11.33 -0.40
C ASP A 143 9.96 10.34 -0.56
N GLU A 144 10.17 9.23 -1.29
CA GLU A 144 9.20 8.12 -1.32
C GLU A 144 8.99 7.51 0.06
N ALA A 145 10.06 7.25 0.83
CA ALA A 145 9.96 6.70 2.18
C ALA A 145 9.21 7.62 3.16
N ILE A 146 9.42 8.94 3.06
CA ILE A 146 8.71 9.94 3.85
C ILE A 146 7.23 9.98 3.45
N SER A 147 6.92 9.95 2.15
CA SER A 147 5.54 9.89 1.67
C SER A 147 4.82 8.62 2.13
N GLU A 148 5.49 7.46 2.14
CA GLU A 148 4.94 6.21 2.69
C GLU A 148 4.61 6.33 4.18
N ALA A 149 5.45 7.00 4.97
CA ALA A 149 5.17 7.26 6.37
C ALA A 149 3.99 8.21 6.55
N ILE A 150 3.95 9.34 5.83
CA ILE A 150 2.85 10.32 5.94
C ILE A 150 1.52 9.68 5.55
N TRP A 151 1.44 9.06 4.37
CA TRP A 151 0.19 8.48 3.90
C TRP A 151 -0.23 7.23 4.66
N GLY A 152 0.73 6.41 5.10
CA GLY A 152 0.45 5.28 5.99
C GLY A 152 -0.28 5.72 7.26
N GLU A 153 0.14 6.83 7.87
CA GLU A 153 -0.49 7.36 9.07
C GLU A 153 -1.82 8.08 8.81
N ILE A 154 -1.90 8.91 7.76
CA ILE A 154 -3.15 9.59 7.37
C ILE A 154 -4.23 8.56 7.05
N CYS A 155 -3.92 7.56 6.23
CA CYS A 155 -4.87 6.51 5.89
C CYS A 155 -5.24 5.65 7.11
N ASN A 156 -4.27 5.31 7.98
CA ASN A 156 -4.55 4.58 9.22
C ASN A 156 -5.52 5.33 10.14
N LYS A 157 -5.41 6.66 10.21
CA LYS A 157 -6.25 7.50 11.06
C LYS A 157 -7.64 7.75 10.47
N HIS A 158 -7.74 7.88 9.14
CA HIS A 158 -8.93 8.42 8.49
C HIS A 158 -9.72 7.43 7.64
N LEU A 159 -9.16 6.27 7.28
CA LEU A 159 -9.85 5.26 6.48
C LEU A 159 -10.36 4.08 7.33
N PRO A 160 -11.50 3.47 6.97
CA PRO A 160 -12.18 2.46 7.81
C PRO A 160 -11.34 1.24 8.16
N HIS A 161 -10.47 0.81 7.23
CA HIS A 161 -9.60 -0.35 7.44
C HIS A 161 -8.14 0.04 7.64
N GLY A 162 -7.82 1.34 7.52
CA GLY A 162 -6.49 1.88 7.77
C GLY A 162 -5.49 1.66 6.64
N ALA A 163 -4.21 1.51 6.99
CA ALA A 163 -3.12 1.38 6.03
C ALA A 163 -1.96 0.56 6.59
N VAL A 164 -1.08 0.08 5.71
CA VAL A 164 0.23 -0.46 6.10
C VAL A 164 1.08 0.69 6.61
N ARG A 165 1.48 0.63 7.89
CA ARG A 165 2.22 1.70 8.54
C ARG A 165 3.72 1.54 8.41
N THR A 166 4.43 2.66 8.37
CA THR A 166 5.90 2.70 8.43
C THR A 166 6.34 2.83 9.89
N LEU A 167 7.16 1.88 10.35
CA LEU A 167 7.78 1.88 11.67
C LEU A 167 8.95 2.85 11.75
N ALA A 168 9.81 2.86 10.74
CA ALA A 168 11.01 3.70 10.73
C ALA A 168 11.52 3.98 9.32
N ILE A 169 12.28 5.07 9.18
CA ILE A 169 13.01 5.42 7.96
C ILE A 169 14.51 5.47 8.32
N ILE A 170 15.29 4.63 7.64
CA ILE A 170 16.75 4.61 7.74
C ILE A 170 17.31 5.18 6.44
N LYS A 171 17.91 6.37 6.52
CA LYS A 171 18.65 6.95 5.42
C LYS A 171 19.94 6.16 5.19
N THR A 172 20.17 5.82 3.93
CA THR A 172 21.37 5.10 3.52
C THR A 172 22.50 6.08 3.18
N ASN A 173 23.72 5.58 3.19
CA ASN A 173 24.88 6.32 2.69
C ASN A 173 24.95 6.40 1.15
N THR A 174 23.91 5.94 0.44
CA THR A 174 23.90 5.80 -1.02
C THR A 174 22.94 6.80 -1.66
N LYS A 175 23.30 7.23 -2.87
CA LYS A 175 22.44 8.03 -3.74
C LYS A 175 22.22 7.30 -5.07
N GLN A 176 21.12 7.59 -5.73
CA GLN A 176 20.75 7.03 -7.02
C GLN A 176 20.26 8.15 -7.94
N ASP A 177 20.55 8.04 -9.24
CA ASP A 177 20.10 9.02 -10.22
C ASP A 177 18.56 9.01 -10.31
N PHE A 178 17.96 10.20 -10.22
CA PHE A 178 16.50 10.37 -10.27
C PHE A 178 16.03 10.76 -11.66
N GLY A 179 15.62 9.78 -12.46
CA GLY A 179 14.88 10.01 -13.70
C GLY A 179 15.51 9.43 -14.95
N TYR A 180 14.82 9.67 -16.06
CA TYR A 180 15.05 9.12 -17.39
C TYR A 180 15.88 10.04 -18.31
N VAL A 181 16.59 11.02 -17.72
CA VAL A 181 17.35 12.03 -18.43
C VAL A 181 18.83 11.95 -18.06
N GLU A 182 19.70 12.13 -19.06
CA GLU A 182 21.15 12.25 -18.84
C GLU A 182 21.45 13.35 -17.81
N ASN A 183 22.36 13.06 -16.87
CA ASN A 183 22.74 13.95 -15.76
C ASN A 183 21.64 14.24 -14.73
N ALA A 184 20.69 13.33 -14.54
CA ALA A 184 19.71 13.40 -13.46
C ALA A 184 20.37 13.61 -12.07
N PRO A 185 19.77 14.44 -11.19
CA PRO A 185 20.32 14.66 -9.86
C PRO A 185 20.27 13.36 -9.04
N LYS A 186 21.35 13.13 -8.29
CA LYS A 186 21.45 12.01 -7.36
C LYS A 186 20.62 12.28 -6.09
N LYS A 187 19.55 11.52 -5.89
CA LYS A 187 18.73 11.56 -4.68
C LYS A 187 19.21 10.57 -3.64
N HIS A 188 19.04 10.92 -2.36
CA HIS A 188 19.32 10.03 -1.24
C HIS A 188 18.37 8.82 -1.26
N CYS A 189 18.93 7.64 -0.99
CA CYS A 189 18.14 6.42 -0.83
C CYS A 189 17.88 6.14 0.66
N ALA A 190 16.78 5.46 0.93
CA ALA A 190 16.37 5.06 2.27
C ALA A 190 15.91 3.59 2.30
N LEU A 191 15.84 3.06 3.52
CA LEU A 191 15.15 1.83 3.86
C LEU A 191 13.91 2.23 4.67
N ALA A 192 12.71 1.89 4.18
CA ALA A 192 11.47 2.06 4.92
C ALA A 192 11.13 0.74 5.62
N ILE A 193 11.09 0.76 6.95
CA ILE A 193 10.73 -0.40 7.77
C ILE A 193 9.24 -0.32 7.98
N ARG A 194 8.49 -1.28 7.45
CA ARG A 194 7.02 -1.23 7.43
C ARG A 194 6.40 -2.56 7.83
N GLU A 195 5.13 -2.50 8.20
CA GLU A 195 4.34 -3.71 8.43
C GLU A 195 4.23 -4.56 7.17
N VAL A 196 3.95 -5.85 7.36
CA VAL A 196 3.72 -6.81 6.26
C VAL A 196 2.21 -6.88 5.98
N SER A 197 1.84 -7.11 4.71
CA SER A 197 0.45 -7.27 4.29
C SER A 197 0.30 -8.40 3.28
N VAL A 198 -0.75 -9.21 3.45
CA VAL A 198 -1.22 -10.12 2.40
C VAL A 198 -2.09 -9.32 1.42
N ARG A 199 -1.94 -9.59 0.13
CA ARG A 199 -2.58 -8.87 -0.99
C ARG A 199 -3.38 -9.85 -1.83
N PRO A 200 -4.46 -9.44 -2.53
CA PRO A 200 -5.11 -10.29 -3.53
C PRO A 200 -4.13 -10.94 -4.52
N ALA A 201 -3.11 -10.19 -4.97
CA ALA A 201 -2.07 -10.71 -5.85
C ALA A 201 -1.34 -11.97 -5.34
N HIS A 202 -1.27 -12.21 -4.01
CA HIS A 202 -0.62 -13.42 -3.49
C HIS A 202 -1.36 -14.70 -3.89
N PHE A 203 -2.62 -14.61 -4.29
CA PHE A 203 -3.44 -15.72 -4.75
C PHE A 203 -3.61 -15.73 -6.27
N GLU A 204 -2.95 -14.82 -6.99
CA GLU A 204 -2.93 -14.75 -8.44
C GLU A 204 -1.66 -15.38 -9.00
N ARG A 205 -1.70 -15.89 -10.23
CA ARG A 205 -0.50 -16.38 -10.95
C ARG A 205 0.35 -15.22 -11.45
N CYS A 206 1.66 -15.43 -11.55
CA CYS A 206 2.63 -14.49 -12.11
C CYS A 206 3.14 -14.99 -13.47
N THR A 207 2.24 -15.12 -14.45
CA THR A 207 2.52 -15.80 -15.73
C THR A 207 3.54 -15.10 -16.61
N PHE A 208 3.73 -13.79 -16.42
CA PHE A 208 4.64 -12.95 -17.20
C PHE A 208 5.93 -12.59 -16.45
N PHE A 209 6.21 -13.25 -15.33
CA PHE A 209 7.45 -13.06 -14.60
C PHE A 209 8.62 -13.75 -15.31
N TRP A 210 9.65 -12.97 -15.65
CA TRP A 210 10.88 -13.45 -16.27
C TRP A 210 12.08 -13.29 -15.31
N PRO A 211 12.29 -14.24 -14.38
CA PRO A 211 13.43 -14.20 -13.44
C PRO A 211 14.78 -14.30 -14.15
N GLU A 212 15.86 -13.91 -13.47
CA GLU A 212 17.23 -14.30 -13.86
C GLU A 212 17.35 -15.84 -13.93
N GLU A 213 18.26 -16.36 -14.77
CA GLU A 213 18.36 -17.79 -15.09
C GLU A 213 18.50 -18.68 -13.85
N ASN A 214 19.30 -18.26 -12.87
CA ASN A 214 19.49 -18.96 -11.60
C ASN A 214 18.24 -18.98 -10.70
N TYR A 215 17.20 -18.22 -11.04
CA TYR A 215 15.92 -18.15 -10.34
C TYR A 215 14.74 -18.63 -11.22
N SER A 216 14.99 -19.31 -12.34
CA SER A 216 13.94 -19.82 -13.26
C SER A 216 12.87 -20.66 -12.56
N PHE A 217 13.26 -21.41 -11.53
CA PHE A 217 12.37 -22.25 -10.73
C PHE A 217 11.20 -21.48 -10.07
N LEU A 218 11.36 -20.16 -9.84
CA LEU A 218 10.31 -19.30 -9.29
C LEU A 218 9.13 -19.14 -10.26
N ARG A 219 9.41 -19.14 -11.57
CA ARG A 219 8.38 -19.11 -12.61
C ARG A 219 7.77 -20.49 -12.83
N ASP A 220 8.62 -21.52 -12.90
CA ASP A 220 8.20 -22.87 -13.29
C ASP A 220 7.24 -23.50 -12.25
N ASN A 221 7.31 -23.07 -10.99
CA ASN A 221 6.49 -23.61 -9.89
C ASN A 221 5.37 -22.68 -9.39
N ASP A 222 5.08 -21.59 -10.11
CA ASP A 222 4.11 -20.58 -9.67
C ASP A 222 2.67 -21.15 -9.49
N ALA A 223 2.31 -22.18 -10.26
CA ALA A 223 1.04 -22.90 -10.10
C ALA A 223 0.88 -23.51 -8.71
N ASN A 224 1.94 -24.17 -8.24
CA ASN A 224 1.96 -24.83 -6.95
C ASN A 224 1.99 -23.81 -5.81
N ARG A 225 2.67 -22.67 -5.99
CA ARG A 225 2.61 -21.56 -5.04
C ARG A 225 1.18 -21.09 -4.83
N VAL A 226 0.43 -20.80 -5.91
CA VAL A 226 -0.98 -20.39 -5.80
C VAL A 226 -1.82 -21.48 -5.15
N ARG A 227 -1.70 -22.73 -5.62
CA ARG A 227 -2.41 -23.88 -5.04
C ARG A 227 -2.22 -24.01 -3.53
N LYS A 228 -1.01 -23.73 -3.02
CA LYS A 228 -0.71 -23.76 -1.58
C LYS A 228 -1.12 -22.49 -0.85
N ALA A 229 -1.21 -21.35 -1.54
CA ALA A 229 -1.60 -20.08 -0.95
C ALA A 229 -3.12 -20.01 -0.70
N VAL A 230 -3.94 -20.49 -1.64
CA VAL A 230 -5.42 -20.39 -1.58
C VAL A 230 -6.04 -20.84 -0.24
N PRO A 231 -5.62 -21.96 0.38
CA PRO A 231 -6.15 -22.37 1.69
C PRO A 231 -5.92 -21.36 2.83
N TYR A 232 -4.98 -20.42 2.69
CA TYR A 232 -4.71 -19.39 3.70
C TYR A 232 -5.67 -18.20 3.62
N LEU A 233 -6.44 -18.07 2.54
CA LEU A 233 -7.34 -16.93 2.34
C LEU A 233 -8.40 -16.82 3.45
N SER A 234 -9.10 -17.92 3.73
CA SER A 234 -10.12 -17.98 4.78
C SER A 234 -9.52 -17.73 6.15
N LYS A 235 -8.36 -18.34 6.44
CA LYS A 235 -7.63 -18.16 7.70
C LYS A 235 -7.31 -16.69 7.98
N PHE A 236 -6.88 -15.96 6.96
CA PHE A 236 -6.52 -14.55 7.12
C PHE A 236 -7.74 -13.66 7.33
N LEU A 237 -8.83 -13.87 6.58
CA LEU A 237 -10.00 -12.99 6.62
C LEU A 237 -11.00 -13.29 7.73
N LEU A 238 -11.10 -14.55 8.15
CA LEU A 238 -12.14 -15.04 9.07
C LEU A 238 -11.55 -15.70 10.33
N ALA A 239 -10.34 -15.30 10.73
CA ALA A 239 -9.71 -15.64 12.01
C ALA A 239 -9.76 -17.16 12.35
N GLU A 240 -9.18 -17.97 11.47
CA GLU A 240 -9.10 -19.44 11.59
C GLU A 240 -10.39 -20.24 11.41
N ALA A 241 -11.47 -19.65 10.86
CA ALA A 241 -12.59 -20.42 10.33
C ALA A 241 -12.13 -21.26 9.12
N THR A 242 -11.66 -22.48 9.36
CA THR A 242 -11.09 -23.38 8.34
C THR A 242 -12.12 -23.85 7.32
N ASP A 243 -13.41 -23.84 7.70
CA ASP A 243 -14.51 -24.41 6.91
C ASP A 243 -15.43 -23.33 6.31
N ALA A 244 -14.97 -22.08 6.28
CA ALA A 244 -15.75 -21.00 5.67
C ALA A 244 -15.83 -21.21 4.15
N LEU A 245 -17.05 -21.10 3.61
CA LEU A 245 -17.28 -21.20 2.17
C LEU A 245 -16.53 -20.07 1.45
N LEU A 246 -15.94 -20.37 0.29
CA LEU A 246 -15.21 -19.37 -0.50
C LEU A 246 -16.07 -18.12 -0.78
N GLY A 247 -17.38 -18.30 -0.95
CA GLY A 247 -18.31 -17.19 -1.17
C GLY A 247 -18.39 -16.20 -0.02
N ASP A 248 -18.39 -16.67 1.23
CA ASP A 248 -18.46 -15.81 2.42
C ASP A 248 -17.17 -15.00 2.58
N VAL A 249 -16.03 -15.65 2.31
CA VAL A 249 -14.71 -15.02 2.32
C VAL A 249 -14.62 -13.91 1.28
N LEU A 250 -15.14 -14.15 0.07
CA LEU A 250 -15.19 -13.16 -1.01
C LEU A 250 -16.13 -11.99 -0.69
N ASN A 251 -17.31 -12.26 -0.13
CA ASN A 251 -18.24 -11.22 0.30
C ASN A 251 -17.58 -10.26 1.29
N HIS A 252 -16.86 -10.79 2.29
CA HIS A 252 -16.14 -9.97 3.29
C HIS A 252 -15.00 -9.15 2.68
N LEU A 253 -14.25 -9.73 1.75
CA LEU A 253 -13.20 -9.01 1.01
C LEU A 253 -13.81 -7.86 0.21
N ILE A 254 -14.88 -8.11 -0.54
CA ILE A 254 -15.53 -7.12 -1.40
C ILE A 254 -16.12 -5.97 -0.58
N ASP A 255 -16.77 -6.27 0.54
CA ASP A 255 -17.27 -5.27 1.48
C ASP A 255 -16.16 -4.33 1.95
N ARG A 256 -15.02 -4.90 2.39
CA ARG A 256 -13.86 -4.12 2.85
C ARG A 256 -13.25 -3.26 1.76
N LEU A 257 -13.09 -3.81 0.54
CA LEU A 257 -12.58 -3.05 -0.60
C LEU A 257 -13.50 -1.87 -0.91
N ALA A 258 -14.80 -2.13 -1.06
CA ALA A 258 -15.80 -1.10 -1.36
C ALA A 258 -15.80 0.01 -0.30
N CYS A 259 -15.85 -0.37 0.98
CA CYS A 259 -15.86 0.56 2.11
C CYS A 259 -14.60 1.45 2.15
N GLN A 260 -13.41 0.85 2.03
CA GLN A 260 -12.14 1.57 2.05
C GLN A 260 -12.04 2.56 0.89
N ILE A 261 -12.35 2.11 -0.33
CA ILE A 261 -12.17 2.91 -1.55
C ILE A 261 -13.17 4.06 -1.57
N ALA A 262 -14.44 3.79 -1.25
CA ALA A 262 -15.47 4.80 -1.10
C ALA A 262 -15.06 5.91 -0.12
N ALA A 263 -14.56 5.53 1.07
CA ALA A 263 -14.09 6.48 2.06
C ALA A 263 -12.97 7.36 1.49
N SER A 264 -12.00 6.77 0.80
CA SER A 264 -10.86 7.50 0.22
C SER A 264 -11.28 8.51 -0.86
N ARG A 265 -12.20 8.12 -1.75
CA ARG A 265 -12.73 9.00 -2.82
C ARG A 265 -13.49 10.17 -2.24
N VAL A 266 -14.42 9.92 -1.32
CA VAL A 266 -15.25 10.96 -0.69
C VAL A 266 -14.39 11.93 0.14
N LYS A 267 -13.49 11.40 0.97
CA LYS A 267 -12.54 12.20 1.76
C LYS A 267 -11.55 12.99 0.91
N GLY A 268 -11.44 12.65 -0.38
CA GLY A 268 -10.62 13.33 -1.36
C GLY A 268 -9.15 13.00 -1.27
N ILE A 269 -8.83 11.77 -0.87
CA ILE A 269 -7.46 11.18 -0.88
C ILE A 269 -7.46 9.82 -1.62
N PRO A 270 -7.93 9.78 -2.88
CA PRO A 270 -7.93 8.55 -3.68
C PRO A 270 -6.51 8.01 -3.88
N HIS A 271 -6.35 6.68 -3.83
CA HIS A 271 -5.04 6.03 -3.90
C HIS A 271 -4.33 6.24 -5.24
N GLY A 272 -5.07 6.28 -6.35
CA GLY A 272 -4.53 6.52 -7.69
C GLY A 272 -3.81 5.34 -8.35
N SER A 273 -3.79 4.14 -7.76
CA SER A 273 -3.24 2.92 -8.39
C SER A 273 -3.69 1.65 -7.67
N LEU A 274 -4.99 1.34 -7.72
CA LEU A 274 -5.59 0.20 -7.02
C LEU A 274 -5.55 -1.09 -7.86
N THR A 275 -4.34 -1.63 -8.04
CA THR A 275 -4.16 -2.99 -8.57
C THR A 275 -4.32 -4.03 -7.47
N SER A 276 -4.50 -5.31 -7.83
CA SER A 276 -4.52 -6.45 -6.89
C SER A 276 -3.26 -6.56 -6.01
N SER A 277 -2.18 -5.85 -6.34
CA SER A 277 -0.92 -5.80 -5.59
C SER A 277 -0.73 -4.56 -4.70
N ASN A 278 -1.57 -3.52 -4.85
CA ASN A 278 -1.45 -2.26 -4.10
C ASN A 278 -2.57 -2.09 -3.05
N ILE A 279 -3.26 -3.18 -2.72
CA ILE A 279 -4.24 -3.21 -1.62
C ILE A 279 -4.07 -4.50 -0.83
N SER A 280 -4.17 -4.39 0.49
CA SER A 280 -4.17 -5.54 1.38
C SER A 280 -5.53 -6.20 1.36
N ILE A 281 -5.54 -7.52 1.57
CA ILE A 281 -6.77 -8.30 1.50
C ILE A 281 -7.74 -7.99 2.66
N ASP A 282 -7.24 -7.44 3.76
CA ASP A 282 -8.03 -6.87 4.87
C ASP A 282 -8.58 -5.45 4.59
N GLY A 283 -8.33 -4.89 3.40
CA GLY A 283 -8.77 -3.56 2.97
C GLY A 283 -7.75 -2.45 3.24
N ARG A 284 -6.63 -2.71 3.92
CA ARG A 284 -5.60 -1.67 4.16
C ARG A 284 -4.94 -1.23 2.85
N PHE A 285 -4.73 0.09 2.70
CA PHE A 285 -3.93 0.64 1.61
C PHE A 285 -2.43 0.47 1.84
N LEU A 286 -1.66 0.40 0.76
CA LEU A 286 -0.20 0.36 0.75
C LEU A 286 0.36 0.77 -0.61
N ASP A 287 1.66 1.11 -0.64
CA ASP A 287 2.36 1.57 -1.85
C ASP A 287 1.82 2.92 -2.35
N PHE A 288 2.02 3.93 -1.49
CA PHE A 288 1.51 5.30 -1.57
C PHE A 288 2.22 6.19 -2.62
N GLY A 289 2.69 5.63 -3.72
CA GLY A 289 3.42 6.40 -4.74
C GLY A 289 2.55 7.38 -5.54
N THR A 290 1.26 7.05 -5.69
CA THR A 290 0.31 7.79 -6.55
C THR A 290 -0.79 8.51 -5.79
N ILE A 291 -0.92 8.26 -4.48
CA ILE A 291 -1.95 8.87 -3.65
C ILE A 291 -1.69 10.38 -3.52
N THR A 292 -2.76 11.15 -3.58
CA THR A 292 -2.72 12.60 -3.42
C THR A 292 -4.09 13.08 -3.01
N ALA A 293 -4.14 14.20 -2.28
CA ALA A 293 -5.40 14.90 -2.14
C ALA A 293 -5.88 15.45 -3.49
N VAL A 294 -7.20 15.52 -3.65
CA VAL A 294 -7.90 16.14 -4.79
C VAL A 294 -8.80 17.29 -4.30
N PRO A 295 -8.92 18.38 -5.06
CA PRO A 295 -9.54 19.62 -4.56
C PRO A 295 -11.07 19.53 -4.44
N ASP A 296 -11.72 18.71 -5.25
CA ASP A 296 -13.18 18.59 -5.32
C ASP A 296 -13.58 17.19 -5.86
N PHE A 297 -14.84 17.01 -6.24
CA PHE A 297 -15.40 15.77 -6.78
C PHE A 297 -15.10 15.58 -8.29
N GLY A 298 -14.09 16.25 -8.83
CA GLY A 298 -13.63 16.00 -10.20
C GLY A 298 -13.05 14.60 -10.43
N ASN A 299 -13.10 14.14 -11.68
CA ASN A 299 -12.54 12.85 -12.07
C ASN A 299 -11.05 12.97 -12.42
N TYR A 300 -10.21 12.96 -11.40
CA TYR A 300 -8.77 13.21 -11.58
C TYR A 300 -7.99 11.97 -12.00
N VAL A 301 -7.18 12.07 -13.06
CA VAL A 301 -6.21 11.04 -13.46
C VAL A 301 -4.95 11.20 -12.61
N LEU A 302 -4.66 10.21 -11.77
CA LEU A 302 -3.52 10.26 -10.83
C LEU A 302 -2.34 9.40 -11.27
N ALA A 303 -2.62 8.35 -12.04
CA ALA A 303 -1.60 7.56 -12.70
C ALA A 303 -2.13 7.07 -14.06
N ASN A 304 -1.20 6.85 -14.99
CA ASN A 304 -1.55 6.39 -16.33
C ASN A 304 -2.01 4.92 -16.29
N GLY A 305 -3.09 4.62 -17.01
CA GLY A 305 -3.56 3.25 -17.23
C GLY A 305 -4.35 2.61 -16.10
N VAL A 306 -4.73 3.37 -15.05
CA VAL A 306 -5.47 2.84 -13.89
C VAL A 306 -6.84 3.51 -13.64
N GLY A 307 -7.28 4.34 -14.59
CA GLY A 307 -8.49 5.16 -14.44
C GLY A 307 -8.25 6.45 -13.65
N ALA A 308 -9.30 7.24 -13.55
CA ALA A 308 -9.41 8.44 -12.73
C ALA A 308 -10.30 8.16 -11.50
N VAL A 309 -10.35 9.10 -10.57
CA VAL A 309 -10.99 8.93 -9.24
C VAL A 309 -12.35 8.23 -9.27
N TRP A 310 -13.22 8.55 -10.23
CA TRP A 310 -14.58 8.02 -10.29
C TRP A 310 -14.76 6.85 -11.26
N ASP A 311 -13.71 6.46 -11.98
CA ASP A 311 -13.72 5.31 -12.90
C ASP A 311 -12.61 4.27 -12.61
N ASP A 312 -11.81 4.45 -11.55
CA ASP A 312 -10.78 3.48 -11.14
C ASP A 312 -11.35 2.13 -10.67
N HIS A 313 -12.68 2.05 -10.45
CA HIS A 313 -13.38 0.81 -10.14
C HIS A 313 -13.41 -0.17 -11.31
N GLU A 314 -13.36 0.31 -12.57
CA GLU A 314 -13.33 -0.56 -13.75
C GLU A 314 -12.10 -1.49 -13.75
N LEU A 315 -10.94 -0.96 -13.33
CA LEU A 315 -9.73 -1.76 -13.17
C LEU A 315 -9.92 -2.82 -12.08
N ILE A 316 -10.63 -2.46 -11.00
CA ILE A 316 -10.89 -3.31 -9.84
C ILE A 316 -11.81 -4.46 -10.20
N GLU A 317 -12.93 -4.17 -10.87
CA GLU A 317 -13.81 -5.19 -11.43
C GLU A 317 -13.05 -6.16 -12.33
N SER A 318 -12.19 -5.63 -13.21
CA SER A 318 -11.38 -6.44 -14.12
C SER A 318 -10.44 -7.40 -13.38
N TRP A 319 -9.73 -6.96 -12.34
CA TRP A 319 -8.88 -7.88 -11.58
C TRP A 319 -9.67 -8.76 -10.61
N LEU A 320 -10.79 -8.32 -10.06
CA LEU A 320 -11.67 -9.14 -9.21
C LEU A 320 -12.20 -10.37 -9.94
N VAL A 321 -12.63 -10.24 -11.20
CA VAL A 321 -13.04 -11.40 -12.01
C VAL A 321 -11.91 -12.43 -12.10
N ASN A 322 -10.69 -11.98 -12.37
CA ASN A 322 -9.54 -12.87 -12.50
C ASN A 322 -9.14 -13.50 -11.18
N PHE A 323 -9.14 -12.71 -10.11
CA PHE A 323 -8.87 -13.14 -8.76
C PHE A 323 -9.86 -14.23 -8.32
N VAL A 324 -11.17 -13.99 -8.45
CA VAL A 324 -12.22 -14.97 -8.09
C VAL A 324 -12.13 -16.22 -8.95
N ASN A 325 -11.90 -16.09 -10.27
CA ASN A 325 -11.69 -17.26 -11.13
C ASN A 325 -10.49 -18.10 -10.69
N THR A 326 -9.39 -17.45 -10.30
CA THR A 326 -8.19 -18.13 -9.82
C THR A 326 -8.48 -18.87 -8.52
N LEU A 327 -9.07 -18.18 -7.53
CA LEU A 327 -9.46 -18.82 -6.27
C LEU A 327 -10.38 -20.01 -6.51
N ASN A 328 -11.42 -19.84 -7.32
CA ASN A 328 -12.36 -20.91 -7.61
C ASN A 328 -11.68 -22.12 -8.27
N HIS A 329 -10.74 -21.90 -9.19
CA HIS A 329 -10.00 -22.97 -9.84
C HIS A 329 -9.15 -23.78 -8.84
N TYR A 330 -8.48 -23.10 -7.90
CA TYR A 330 -7.60 -23.75 -6.92
C TYR A 330 -8.32 -24.21 -5.63
N SER A 331 -9.59 -23.84 -5.44
CA SER A 331 -10.49 -24.33 -4.39
C SER A 331 -11.49 -25.39 -4.91
N GLU A 332 -11.10 -26.21 -5.89
CA GLU A 332 -11.95 -27.30 -6.43
C GLU A 332 -13.28 -26.88 -7.09
N GLY A 333 -13.48 -25.59 -7.39
CA GLY A 333 -14.58 -25.11 -8.21
C GLY A 333 -15.92 -24.93 -7.49
N GLU A 334 -15.92 -24.56 -6.21
CA GLU A 334 -17.13 -24.35 -5.39
C GLU A 334 -18.16 -23.36 -6.00
N LEU A 335 -17.71 -22.38 -6.78
CA LEU A 335 -18.53 -21.30 -7.32
C LEU A 335 -18.94 -21.56 -8.77
N SER A 336 -20.21 -21.30 -9.08
CA SER A 336 -20.72 -21.32 -10.44
C SER A 336 -20.18 -20.14 -11.27
N LYS A 337 -20.10 -20.29 -12.60
CA LYS A 337 -19.72 -19.19 -13.51
C LYS A 337 -20.64 -17.97 -13.40
N GLY A 338 -21.90 -18.16 -13.01
CA GLY A 338 -22.85 -17.08 -12.75
C GLY A 338 -22.42 -16.28 -11.52
N ARG A 339 -22.20 -16.97 -10.40
CA ARG A 339 -21.78 -16.34 -9.14
C ARG A 339 -20.48 -15.56 -9.27
N ILE A 340 -19.50 -16.08 -10.02
CA ILE A 340 -18.22 -15.39 -10.26
C ILE A 340 -18.43 -14.02 -10.93
N ARG A 341 -19.40 -13.92 -11.85
CA ARG A 341 -19.69 -12.67 -12.58
C ARG A 341 -20.51 -11.68 -11.76
N GLU A 342 -21.10 -12.10 -10.64
CA GLU A 342 -21.89 -11.23 -9.77
C GLU A 342 -21.00 -10.37 -8.86
N TYR A 343 -19.85 -10.88 -8.42
CA TYR A 343 -18.95 -10.18 -7.48
C TYR A 343 -18.49 -8.78 -7.92
N PRO A 344 -18.12 -8.53 -9.20
CA PRO A 344 -17.79 -7.17 -9.65
C PRO A 344 -18.99 -6.21 -9.52
N SER A 345 -20.19 -6.66 -9.88
CA SER A 345 -21.40 -5.85 -9.74
C SER A 345 -21.78 -5.60 -8.28
N GLU A 346 -21.59 -6.60 -7.41
CA GLU A 346 -21.76 -6.44 -5.95
C GLU A 346 -20.76 -5.42 -5.39
N PHE A 347 -19.49 -5.48 -5.81
CA PHE A 347 -18.47 -4.50 -5.44
C PHE A 347 -18.90 -3.08 -5.81
N THR A 348 -19.31 -2.86 -7.06
CA THR A 348 -19.71 -1.53 -7.54
C THR A 348 -20.97 -1.01 -6.84
N LYS A 349 -21.92 -1.89 -6.55
CA LYS A 349 -23.09 -1.54 -5.75
C LYS A 349 -22.69 -1.08 -4.34
N LEU A 350 -21.88 -1.88 -3.64
CA LEU A 350 -21.42 -1.56 -2.28
C LEU A 350 -20.57 -0.29 -2.27
N LEU A 351 -19.74 -0.08 -3.30
CA LEU A 351 -18.92 1.12 -3.46
C LEU A 351 -19.81 2.37 -3.52
N ASP A 352 -20.86 2.35 -4.33
CA ASP A 352 -21.83 3.45 -4.42
C ASP A 352 -22.52 3.72 -3.07
N GLU A 353 -23.01 2.67 -2.41
CA GLU A 353 -23.67 2.74 -1.10
C GLU A 353 -22.75 3.36 -0.04
N TYR A 354 -21.50 2.90 0.03
CA TYR A 354 -20.52 3.44 0.96
C TYR A 354 -20.13 4.88 0.63
N GLU A 355 -20.00 5.26 -0.64
CA GLU A 355 -19.72 6.64 -1.01
C GLU A 355 -20.84 7.58 -0.54
N ASN A 356 -22.09 7.17 -0.71
CA ASN A 356 -23.25 7.94 -0.26
C ASN A 356 -23.25 8.08 1.27
N LYS A 357 -22.93 7.00 1.99
CA LYS A 357 -22.80 7.00 3.45
C LYS A 357 -21.66 7.91 3.93
N PHE A 358 -20.48 7.84 3.34
CA PHE A 358 -19.37 8.71 3.72
C PHE A 358 -19.66 10.17 3.38
N LEU A 359 -20.39 10.45 2.30
CA LEU A 359 -20.79 11.82 1.98
C LEU A 359 -21.69 12.39 3.08
N LEU A 360 -22.69 11.65 3.57
CA LEU A 360 -23.52 12.09 4.71
C LEU A 360 -22.68 12.35 5.97
N ILE A 361 -21.71 11.49 6.25
CA ILE A 361 -20.79 11.67 7.39
C ILE A 361 -20.01 12.98 7.26
N GLU A 362 -19.46 13.28 6.08
CA GLU A 362 -18.72 14.54 5.88
C GLU A 362 -19.63 15.77 5.85
N LEU A 363 -20.95 15.61 5.66
CA LEU A 363 -21.93 16.69 5.84
C LEU A 363 -22.42 16.81 7.30
N GLY A 364 -21.95 15.95 8.21
CA GLY A 364 -22.39 15.92 9.60
C GLY A 364 -23.80 15.38 9.80
N ILE A 365 -24.37 14.68 8.81
CA ILE A 365 -25.71 14.12 8.86
C ILE A 365 -25.64 12.74 9.52
N LYS A 366 -26.26 12.60 10.70
CA LYS A 366 -26.24 11.34 11.48
C LYS A 366 -27.26 10.31 10.99
N ASP A 367 -28.35 10.76 10.35
CA ASP A 367 -29.38 9.87 9.84
C ASP A 367 -28.96 9.31 8.47
N HIS A 368 -28.72 8.01 8.42
CA HIS A 368 -28.39 7.27 7.20
C HIS A 368 -29.58 6.42 6.71
N SER A 369 -30.80 6.93 6.85
CA SER A 369 -32.00 6.33 6.26
C SER A 369 -31.90 6.22 4.72
N ASP A 370 -32.66 5.29 4.14
CA ASP A 370 -32.71 5.09 2.68
C ASP A 370 -33.02 6.40 1.92
N SER A 371 -33.86 7.26 2.51
CA SER A 371 -34.18 8.57 1.94
C SER A 371 -32.95 9.48 1.88
N ASN A 372 -32.17 9.58 2.97
CA ASN A 372 -30.95 10.39 2.98
C ASN A 372 -29.84 9.80 2.11
N LEU A 373 -29.71 8.47 2.06
CA LEU A 373 -28.76 7.81 1.17
C LEU A 373 -29.10 8.09 -0.30
N HIS A 374 -30.39 8.06 -0.65
CA HIS A 374 -30.84 8.44 -1.99
C HIS A 374 -30.52 9.91 -2.31
N GLN A 375 -30.80 10.84 -1.39
CA GLN A 375 -30.44 12.26 -1.58
C GLN A 375 -28.91 12.46 -1.67
N ALA A 376 -28.13 11.69 -0.93
CA ALA A 376 -26.66 11.74 -0.98
C ALA A 376 -26.14 11.24 -2.34
N SER A 377 -26.75 10.19 -2.90
CA SER A 377 -26.46 9.72 -4.26
C SER A 377 -26.72 10.83 -5.28
N LEU A 378 -27.87 11.50 -5.22
CA LEU A 378 -28.18 12.64 -6.10
C LEU A 378 -27.18 13.80 -5.94
N LEU A 379 -26.79 14.11 -4.70
CA LEU A 379 -25.77 15.14 -4.43
C LEU A 379 -24.42 14.75 -5.04
N LYS A 380 -23.99 13.51 -4.83
CA LYS A 380 -22.73 12.98 -5.37
C LYS A 380 -22.70 13.11 -6.89
N GLU A 381 -23.76 12.73 -7.60
CA GLU A 381 -23.83 12.85 -9.06
C GLU A 381 -23.82 14.31 -9.54
N ARG A 382 -24.39 15.25 -8.78
CA ARG A 382 -24.29 16.69 -9.10
C ARG A 382 -22.90 17.28 -8.89
N LEU A 383 -22.13 16.71 -7.98
CA LEU A 383 -20.77 17.17 -7.65
C LEU A 383 -19.70 16.52 -8.52
N LYS A 384 -19.95 15.28 -8.97
CA LYS A 384 -19.06 14.54 -9.85
C LYS A 384 -18.95 15.20 -11.22
N SER A 385 -17.81 14.95 -11.86
CA SER A 385 -17.58 15.25 -13.26
C SER A 385 -17.18 13.96 -13.95
N ASP A 386 -17.74 13.66 -15.11
CA ASP A 386 -17.32 12.49 -15.90
C ASP A 386 -16.01 12.77 -16.66
N GLU A 387 -15.67 14.04 -16.87
CA GLU A 387 -14.49 14.46 -17.60
C GLU A 387 -13.21 14.14 -16.82
N ARG A 388 -12.40 13.22 -17.37
CA ARG A 388 -11.07 12.91 -16.87
C ARG A 388 -10.16 14.14 -16.99
N ARG A 389 -9.59 14.59 -15.87
CA ARG A 389 -8.75 15.80 -15.81
C ARG A 389 -7.51 15.65 -14.95
N ALA A 390 -6.53 16.51 -15.17
CA ALA A 390 -5.36 16.62 -14.29
C ALA A 390 -5.72 17.38 -13.00
N VAL A 391 -4.98 17.14 -11.91
CA VAL A 391 -5.17 17.88 -10.65
C VAL A 391 -4.86 19.36 -10.87
N THR A 392 -5.82 20.22 -10.54
CA THR A 392 -5.73 21.68 -10.69
C THR A 392 -5.58 22.37 -9.32
N ARG A 393 -5.73 23.70 -9.31
CA ARG A 393 -5.65 24.50 -8.09
C ARG A 393 -6.75 24.12 -7.10
N PHE A 394 -6.40 24.09 -5.82
CA PHE A 394 -7.35 23.92 -4.72
C PHE A 394 -8.05 25.25 -4.43
N ASN A 395 -9.39 25.22 -4.43
CA ASN A 395 -10.23 26.31 -3.96
C ASN A 395 -11.24 25.79 -2.93
N ASP A 396 -10.78 25.65 -1.68
CA ASP A 396 -11.57 25.08 -0.58
C ASP A 396 -12.86 25.88 -0.30
N GLN A 397 -12.82 27.21 -0.44
CA GLN A 397 -14.00 28.05 -0.24
C GLN A 397 -15.07 27.78 -1.29
N GLU A 398 -14.70 27.79 -2.57
CA GLU A 398 -15.62 27.51 -3.69
C GLU A 398 -16.18 26.09 -3.60
N PHE A 399 -15.32 25.11 -3.32
CA PHE A 399 -15.73 23.72 -3.11
C PHE A 399 -16.78 23.58 -2.01
N ARG A 400 -16.55 24.16 -0.82
CA ARG A 400 -17.50 24.12 0.30
C ARG A 400 -18.80 24.86 -0.03
N GLN A 401 -18.70 26.03 -0.67
CA GLN A 401 -19.89 26.78 -1.08
C GLN A 401 -20.74 25.98 -2.07
N ASN A 402 -20.13 25.34 -3.07
CA ASN A 402 -20.83 24.50 -4.03
C ASN A 402 -21.57 23.34 -3.34
N ILE A 403 -20.89 22.64 -2.42
CA ILE A 403 -21.53 21.57 -1.64
C ILE A 403 -22.72 22.09 -0.82
N LEU A 404 -22.57 23.22 -0.11
CA LEU A 404 -23.68 23.79 0.67
C LEU A 404 -24.89 24.11 -0.22
N ILE A 405 -24.65 24.72 -1.38
CA ILE A 405 -25.70 25.11 -2.32
C ILE A 405 -26.43 23.87 -2.84
N GLU A 406 -25.69 22.86 -3.32
CA GLU A 406 -26.29 21.65 -3.87
C GLU A 406 -26.98 20.80 -2.81
N ALA A 407 -26.41 20.70 -1.61
CA ALA A 407 -27.03 19.97 -0.51
C ALA A 407 -28.35 20.63 -0.07
N LYS A 408 -28.40 21.96 0.03
CA LYS A 408 -29.64 22.70 0.36
C LYS A 408 -30.72 22.54 -0.72
N LYS A 409 -30.34 22.52 -2.00
CA LYS A 409 -31.29 22.25 -3.11
C LYS A 409 -31.92 20.86 -3.03
N LEU A 410 -31.25 19.91 -2.37
CA LEU A 410 -31.74 18.55 -2.13
C LEU A 410 -32.42 18.39 -0.77
N GLY A 411 -32.63 19.49 -0.03
CA GLY A 411 -33.36 19.49 1.24
C GLY A 411 -32.53 19.08 2.46
N PHE A 412 -31.21 18.95 2.33
CA PHE A 412 -30.36 18.72 3.48
C PHE A 412 -30.21 19.99 4.34
N ASP A 413 -30.42 19.87 5.64
CA ASP A 413 -30.07 20.90 6.63
C ASP A 413 -28.58 20.79 7.01
N VAL A 414 -27.71 21.26 6.11
CA VAL A 414 -26.26 21.22 6.28
C VAL A 414 -25.76 22.53 6.88
N ASN A 415 -25.28 22.45 8.12
CA ASN A 415 -24.62 23.55 8.82
C ASN A 415 -23.11 23.32 9.00
N TYR A 416 -22.59 22.18 8.55
CA TYR A 416 -21.20 21.76 8.66
C TYR A 416 -20.73 21.04 7.39
N ILE A 417 -19.48 21.30 6.98
CA ILE A 417 -18.82 20.55 5.90
C ILE A 417 -17.46 20.08 6.40
N GLY A 418 -17.26 18.77 6.45
CA GLY A 418 -16.13 18.08 7.03
C GLY A 418 -15.21 17.44 5.99
N PHE A 419 -14.59 18.20 5.09
CA PHE A 419 -13.54 17.65 4.21
C PHE A 419 -12.14 18.12 4.62
N PRO A 420 -11.57 17.63 5.74
CA PRO A 420 -10.27 18.11 6.22
C PRO A 420 -9.11 17.67 5.31
N LEU A 421 -9.27 16.58 4.55
CA LEU A 421 -8.21 16.04 3.69
C LEU A 421 -8.20 16.61 2.27
N ARG A 422 -9.25 17.34 1.86
CA ARG A 422 -9.33 18.05 0.56
C ARG A 422 -8.57 19.39 0.59
N GLN A 423 -7.30 19.34 0.96
CA GLN A 423 -6.46 20.53 1.11
C GLN A 423 -5.19 20.42 0.29
N ALA A 424 -4.75 21.55 -0.26
CA ALA A 424 -3.53 21.64 -1.05
C ALA A 424 -2.31 21.08 -0.33
N LYS A 425 -2.26 21.22 1.01
CA LYS A 425 -1.14 20.71 1.81
C LYS A 425 -0.87 19.22 1.54
N TYR A 426 -1.93 18.42 1.42
CA TYR A 426 -1.90 16.98 1.15
C TYR A 426 -1.78 16.62 -0.35
N SER A 427 -1.55 17.59 -1.23
CA SER A 427 -1.28 17.29 -2.63
C SER A 427 0.14 16.75 -2.81
N SER A 428 0.33 15.84 -3.77
CA SER A 428 1.65 15.33 -4.13
C SER A 428 2.62 16.46 -4.51
N PHE A 429 2.11 17.53 -5.15
CA PHE A 429 2.89 18.72 -5.47
C PHE A 429 3.43 19.42 -4.21
N THR A 430 2.56 19.72 -3.23
CA THR A 430 3.00 20.40 -2.00
C THR A 430 3.90 19.51 -1.16
N MET A 431 3.62 18.20 -1.07
CA MET A 431 4.51 17.24 -0.42
C MET A 431 5.90 17.22 -1.08
N LEU A 432 5.96 17.20 -2.41
CA LEU A 432 7.23 17.26 -3.15
C LEU A 432 8.02 18.55 -2.87
N GLN A 433 7.34 19.70 -2.76
CA GLN A 433 8.00 20.95 -2.35
C GLN A 433 8.54 20.89 -0.92
N GLY A 434 7.81 20.25 0.00
CA GLY A 434 8.29 19.98 1.35
C GLY A 434 9.56 19.13 1.35
N HIS A 435 9.60 18.09 0.52
CA HIS A 435 10.77 17.21 0.36
C HIS A 435 12.01 17.96 -0.13
N LEU A 436 11.86 18.82 -1.15
CA LEU A 436 12.98 19.59 -1.74
C LEU A 436 13.67 20.52 -0.73
N ASN A 437 12.95 20.97 0.29
CA ASN A 437 13.45 21.91 1.29
C ASN A 437 13.94 21.23 2.59
N THR A 438 13.99 19.89 2.62
CA THR A 438 14.29 19.11 3.83
C THR A 438 15.73 18.60 3.83
N LYS A 439 16.45 18.80 4.95
CA LYS A 439 17.87 18.39 5.10
C LYS A 439 18.09 16.89 5.33
N TYR A 440 17.01 16.10 5.35
CA TYR A 440 17.00 14.65 5.57
C TYR A 440 17.82 14.19 6.78
N ASP A 441 17.71 14.93 7.88
CA ASP A 441 18.16 14.57 9.22
C ASP A 441 16.95 14.25 10.12
N TYR A 442 17.19 13.63 11.28
CA TYR A 442 16.12 13.22 12.20
C TYR A 442 15.12 14.33 12.54
N ARG A 443 15.61 15.54 12.85
CA ARG A 443 14.76 16.66 13.25
C ARG A 443 13.94 17.16 12.07
N SER A 444 14.57 17.39 10.93
CA SER A 444 13.90 17.95 9.74
C SER A 444 12.85 16.99 9.18
N VAL A 445 13.16 15.68 9.11
CA VAL A 445 12.21 14.67 8.63
C VAL A 445 11.06 14.49 9.62
N GLY A 446 11.34 14.43 10.92
CA GLY A 446 10.30 14.35 11.94
C GLY A 446 9.36 15.57 11.93
N GLN A 447 9.91 16.78 11.77
CA GLN A 447 9.10 18.00 11.63
C GLN A 447 8.23 17.96 10.38
N LEU A 448 8.78 17.53 9.24
CA LEU A 448 8.01 17.41 8.01
C LEU A 448 6.86 16.42 8.18
N ILE A 449 7.13 15.19 8.61
CA ILE A 449 6.09 14.17 8.81
C ILE A 449 5.02 14.68 9.79
N ASN A 450 5.42 15.22 10.94
CA ASN A 450 4.46 15.70 11.94
C ASN A 450 3.57 16.84 11.43
N SER A 451 4.06 17.70 10.53
CA SER A 451 3.24 18.78 9.94
C SER A 451 2.04 18.28 9.12
N TYR A 452 2.05 17.00 8.73
CA TYR A 452 0.94 16.33 8.03
C TYR A 452 0.03 15.53 8.96
N LEU A 453 0.50 15.15 10.15
CA LEU A 453 -0.27 14.30 11.08
C LEU A 453 -1.09 15.11 12.09
N THR A 454 -0.72 16.38 12.29
CA THR A 454 -1.49 17.41 12.99
C THR A 454 -2.54 18.03 12.08
#